data_AF-A0A7Y1MJL2-F1
#
_entry.id   AF-A0A7Y1MJL2-F1
#
_cell.length_a   1.000
_cell.length_b   1.000
_cell.length_c   1.000
_cell.angle_alpha   90.00
_cell.angle_beta   90.00
_cell.angle_gamma   90.00
#
_symmetry.space_group_name_H-M   'P 1'
#
loop_
_entity.id
_entity.type
_entity.pdbx_description
1 polymer ?
#
loop_
_entity_poly.entity_id
_entity_poly.type
_entity_poly.pdbx_seq_one_letter_code
_entity_poly.pdbx_strand_id
1 'polypeptide(L)'
;MEWTTACPDWERRIVAKESLIPQGALFPDQAAEALEVFGSLRMVDATGSPLMSETVRDWVNEFVAAIFGAYDPDEGRRMISEFMLLISKKNGKSTIAAGIMLTALILNWRPSGEFIILAPTKEIADNSFLPIRDMIKADEQLDALFHIQNNTRLVTHRETKATLKVVAADNDTVSGKKAIGIFIDELWVFGKRHGAEAMLREATGGLASRPEGFIIYATTQSDEPPAGVFRQKLLYARKVRDGEIQDRSFLPVLYEFPKAMLDAGAHRDFTNAYVTNPNLGLSVDEPFLERGYAQAQLDGEESFRGFLAKHLNVEIGLSLKSDRWAGAEFWEVQAAPEGLTFEQLIDRCEVVDVGIDGGGLDDLLGFAAAGRDKLTRQWLLWTHAWAHPSVLERRKSEAPRFRDFASNGDLTLVETIGDDVQDVAELVARVEAAGLLDKVGVDPSGIGAILDALAEAGIPEDKIIGISQGWKLNGAIKTTERKLAEGGLVHGGQPMMAWCCGNARVVPAGNAILITKQASGLAKIDPLMAAFNAISLLSLNPQAQSGLDNYLADGFFGLIGSNS
;
A
#
# COMPACT_ATOMS: atom_id res chain seq x y z
N MET A 1 10.96 29.28 -17.67
CA MET A 1 10.12 28.31 -18.41
C MET A 1 9.02 27.84 -17.45
N GLU A 2 7.77 27.74 -17.88
CA GLU A 2 6.68 27.18 -17.06
C GLU A 2 6.50 25.71 -17.47
N TRP A 3 6.68 24.77 -16.54
CA TRP A 3 6.54 23.34 -16.79
C TRP A 3 5.82 22.64 -15.63
N THR A 4 5.27 21.46 -15.92
CA THR A 4 4.57 20.62 -14.95
C THR A 4 4.88 19.14 -15.16
N THR A 5 4.88 18.41 -14.05
CA THR A 5 4.94 16.94 -14.01
C THR A 5 3.57 16.31 -13.72
N ALA A 6 2.55 17.13 -13.46
CA ALA A 6 1.17 16.69 -13.30
C ALA A 6 0.57 16.28 -14.65
N CYS A 7 -0.23 15.21 -14.64
CA CYS A 7 -0.93 14.63 -15.77
C CYS A 7 -2.39 14.34 -15.38
N PRO A 8 -3.22 15.37 -15.13
CA PRO A 8 -4.59 15.19 -14.62
C PRO A 8 -5.52 14.49 -15.63
N ASP A 9 -5.16 14.45 -16.92
CA ASP A 9 -5.89 13.73 -17.96
C ASP A 9 -5.39 12.28 -18.18
N TRP A 10 -4.55 11.74 -17.27
CA TRP A 10 -3.93 10.42 -17.41
C TRP A 10 -4.92 9.29 -17.65
N GLU A 11 -6.11 9.32 -17.03
CA GLU A 11 -7.12 8.25 -17.20
C GLU A 11 -7.57 8.14 -18.66
N ARG A 12 -7.76 9.28 -19.33
CA ARG A 12 -8.07 9.33 -20.76
C ARG A 12 -6.88 8.83 -21.57
N ARG A 13 -5.67 9.32 -21.25
CA ARG A 13 -4.44 9.00 -22.00
C ARG A 13 -4.12 7.51 -21.97
N ILE A 14 -4.16 6.89 -20.79
CA ILE A 14 -3.77 5.49 -20.64
C ILE A 14 -4.70 4.56 -21.41
N VAL A 15 -6.01 4.83 -21.39
CA VAL A 15 -7.01 4.07 -22.16
C VAL A 15 -6.84 4.31 -23.67
N ALA A 16 -6.51 5.54 -24.06
CA ALA A 16 -6.22 5.89 -25.45
C ALA A 16 -4.83 5.45 -25.94
N LYS A 17 -4.01 4.80 -25.09
CA LYS A 17 -2.60 4.44 -25.36
C LYS A 17 -1.72 5.65 -25.72
N GLU A 18 -2.03 6.80 -25.14
CA GLU A 18 -1.24 8.02 -25.26
C GLU A 18 -0.18 8.12 -24.17
N SER A 19 0.80 9.01 -24.37
CA SER A 19 1.89 9.23 -23.43
C SER A 19 1.40 9.68 -22.05
N LEU A 20 1.87 9.00 -21.01
CA LEU A 20 1.65 9.42 -19.62
C LEU A 20 2.60 10.53 -19.18
N ILE A 21 3.53 10.94 -20.04
CA ILE A 21 4.43 12.07 -19.79
C ILE A 21 3.71 13.33 -20.26
N PRO A 22 3.43 14.31 -19.37
CA PRO A 22 2.50 15.38 -19.67
C PRO A 22 3.02 16.38 -20.71
N GLN A 23 4.33 16.44 -20.91
CA GLN A 23 5.00 17.35 -21.84
C GLN A 23 6.31 16.76 -22.38
N GLY A 24 6.79 17.31 -23.49
CA GLY A 24 8.09 16.95 -24.04
C GLY A 24 9.28 17.31 -23.14
N ALA A 25 10.46 16.85 -23.54
CA ALA A 25 11.73 17.16 -22.90
C ALA A 25 11.92 18.69 -22.71
N LEU A 26 12.33 19.10 -21.52
CA LEU A 26 12.60 20.51 -21.19
C LEU A 26 13.78 21.05 -22.00
N PHE A 27 14.78 20.19 -22.22
CA PHE A 27 15.97 20.44 -23.02
C PHE A 27 16.02 19.40 -24.16
N PRO A 28 15.40 19.68 -25.32
CA PRO A 28 15.27 18.72 -26.42
C PRO A 28 16.62 18.22 -26.96
N ASP A 29 17.65 19.07 -26.99
CA ASP A 29 18.97 18.67 -27.49
C ASP A 29 19.62 17.62 -26.57
N GLN A 30 19.50 17.80 -25.25
CA GLN A 30 19.98 16.82 -24.27
C GLN A 30 19.21 15.50 -24.35
N ALA A 31 17.91 15.56 -24.61
CA ALA A 31 17.10 14.37 -24.85
C ALA A 31 17.49 13.65 -26.16
N ALA A 32 17.76 14.40 -27.23
CA ALA A 32 18.13 13.85 -28.53
C ALA A 32 19.48 13.12 -28.47
N GLU A 33 20.50 13.74 -27.86
CA GLU A 33 21.80 13.11 -27.64
C GLU A 33 21.68 11.81 -26.83
N ALA A 34 20.85 11.83 -25.78
CA ALA A 34 20.64 10.64 -24.97
C ALA A 34 19.87 9.53 -25.69
N LEU A 35 18.90 9.88 -26.54
CA LEU A 35 18.19 8.93 -27.37
C LEU A 35 19.08 8.29 -28.43
N GLU A 36 20.06 9.02 -28.98
CA GLU A 36 21.06 8.45 -29.89
C GLU A 36 21.90 7.39 -29.18
N VAL A 37 22.47 7.73 -28.01
CA VAL A 37 23.28 6.80 -27.21
C VAL A 37 22.44 5.61 -26.72
N PHE A 38 21.26 5.86 -26.15
CA PHE A 38 20.37 4.79 -25.69
C PHE A 38 19.95 3.88 -26.85
N GLY A 39 19.58 4.49 -27.97
CA GLY A 39 19.13 3.81 -29.18
C GLY A 39 20.21 2.91 -29.78
N SER A 40 21.49 3.27 -29.69
CA SER A 40 22.61 2.49 -30.21
C SER A 40 23.02 1.30 -29.35
N LEU A 41 22.51 1.17 -28.12
CA LEU A 41 22.78 0.00 -27.28
C LEU A 41 22.13 -1.26 -27.87
N ARG A 42 22.79 -2.42 -27.72
CA ARG A 42 22.25 -3.71 -28.19
C ARG A 42 21.51 -4.46 -27.11
N MET A 43 20.30 -4.91 -27.40
CA MET A 43 19.55 -5.83 -26.54
C MET A 43 19.97 -7.27 -26.84
N VAL A 44 21.11 -7.68 -26.29
CA VAL A 44 21.79 -8.95 -26.64
C VAL A 44 20.92 -10.19 -26.40
N ASP A 45 20.10 -10.17 -25.35
CA ASP A 45 19.20 -11.26 -24.96
C ASP A 45 17.93 -11.35 -25.82
N ALA A 46 17.67 -10.36 -26.69
CA ALA A 46 16.60 -10.41 -27.67
C ALA A 46 17.04 -11.11 -28.97
N THR A 47 16.07 -11.69 -29.67
CA THR A 47 16.31 -12.44 -30.92
C THR A 47 16.95 -11.53 -31.97
N GLY A 48 18.12 -11.93 -32.48
CA GLY A 48 18.87 -11.13 -33.47
C GLY A 48 19.68 -9.98 -32.86
N SER A 49 19.67 -9.82 -31.54
CA SER A 49 20.38 -8.77 -30.80
C SER A 49 20.20 -7.36 -31.40
N PRO A 50 18.93 -6.92 -31.57
CA PRO A 50 18.60 -5.63 -32.17
C PRO A 50 19.10 -4.46 -31.33
N LEU A 51 19.15 -3.29 -31.95
CA LEU A 51 19.37 -2.03 -31.26
C LEU A 51 18.14 -1.68 -30.41
N MET A 52 18.33 -0.93 -29.31
CA MET A 52 17.23 -0.45 -28.49
C MET A 52 16.24 0.36 -29.34
N SER A 53 16.74 1.22 -30.24
CA SER A 53 15.91 2.03 -31.16
C SER A 53 15.04 1.20 -32.11
N GLU A 54 15.40 -0.05 -32.38
CA GLU A 54 14.66 -0.94 -33.28
C GLU A 54 13.59 -1.77 -32.55
N THR A 55 13.66 -1.86 -31.22
CA THR A 55 12.87 -2.82 -30.45
C THR A 55 12.04 -2.21 -29.32
N VAL A 56 12.43 -1.06 -28.75
CA VAL A 56 11.64 -0.43 -27.69
C VAL A 56 10.42 0.29 -28.25
N ARG A 57 9.37 0.42 -27.44
CA ARG A 57 8.18 1.20 -27.80
C ARG A 57 8.36 2.67 -27.45
N ASP A 58 7.55 3.52 -28.08
CA ASP A 58 7.62 4.98 -27.95
C ASP A 58 7.64 5.47 -26.49
N TRP A 59 6.85 4.85 -25.61
CA TRP A 59 6.84 5.22 -24.19
C TRP A 59 8.21 5.11 -23.51
N VAL A 60 9.06 4.16 -23.95
CA VAL A 60 10.43 4.01 -23.43
C VAL A 60 11.28 5.18 -23.89
N ASN A 61 11.19 5.55 -25.18
CA ASN A 61 11.90 6.69 -25.73
C ASN A 61 11.44 8.00 -25.08
N GLU A 62 10.13 8.16 -24.86
CA GLU A 62 9.57 9.30 -24.14
C GLU A 62 10.11 9.37 -22.69
N PHE A 63 10.20 8.23 -22.00
CA PHE A 63 10.74 8.18 -20.64
C PHE A 63 12.24 8.50 -20.59
N VAL A 64 13.03 7.97 -21.53
CA VAL A 64 14.45 8.31 -21.71
C VAL A 64 14.59 9.81 -21.99
N ALA A 65 13.81 10.35 -22.93
CA ALA A 65 13.81 11.77 -23.27
C ALA A 65 13.44 12.65 -22.07
N ALA A 66 12.46 12.25 -21.26
CA ALA A 66 12.06 12.97 -20.06
C ALA A 66 13.16 12.94 -18.98
N ILE A 67 13.85 11.81 -18.82
CA ILE A 67 14.98 11.69 -17.90
C ILE A 67 16.12 12.60 -18.35
N PHE A 68 16.64 12.44 -19.56
CA PHE A 68 17.85 13.17 -19.96
C PHE A 68 17.58 14.62 -20.35
N GLY A 69 16.42 14.88 -20.96
CA GLY A 69 15.94 16.22 -21.27
C GLY A 69 15.49 17.04 -20.06
N ALA A 70 15.62 16.52 -18.83
CA ALA A 70 15.42 17.29 -17.61
C ALA A 70 16.69 18.00 -17.13
N TYR A 71 17.85 17.77 -17.77
CA TYR A 71 19.11 18.39 -17.42
C TYR A 71 19.29 19.74 -18.14
N ASP A 72 19.49 20.80 -17.36
CA ASP A 72 19.90 22.11 -17.84
C ASP A 72 21.43 22.13 -18.00
N PRO A 73 21.96 22.19 -19.24
CA PRO A 73 23.39 22.17 -19.49
C PRO A 73 24.07 23.50 -19.14
N ASP A 74 23.33 24.62 -19.13
CA ASP A 74 23.88 25.94 -18.83
C ASP A 74 24.02 26.14 -17.31
N GLU A 75 23.01 25.72 -16.55
CA GLU A 75 23.03 25.78 -15.08
C GLU A 75 23.74 24.58 -14.43
N GLY A 76 23.96 23.51 -15.19
CA GLY A 76 24.59 22.28 -14.70
C GLY A 76 23.75 21.53 -13.67
N ARG A 77 22.42 21.63 -13.75
CA ARG A 77 21.47 21.05 -12.79
C ARG A 77 20.30 20.37 -13.48
N ARG A 78 19.59 19.50 -12.75
CA ARG A 78 18.33 18.93 -13.22
C ARG A 78 17.12 19.72 -12.74
N MET A 79 16.16 19.87 -13.64
CA MET A 79 14.84 20.47 -13.39
C MET A 79 13.85 19.43 -12.87
N ILE A 80 14.01 18.17 -13.30
CA ILE A 80 13.33 16.98 -12.77
C ILE A 80 14.41 16.01 -12.27
N SER A 81 14.39 15.72 -10.97
CA SER A 81 15.41 14.92 -10.29
C SER A 81 14.88 13.59 -9.76
N GLU A 82 13.57 13.42 -9.63
CA GLU A 82 12.96 12.17 -9.20
C GLU A 82 11.95 11.66 -10.24
N PHE A 83 11.96 10.35 -10.47
CA PHE A 83 11.08 9.68 -11.42
C PHE A 83 10.48 8.45 -10.75
N MET A 84 9.19 8.19 -10.94
CA MET A 84 8.56 6.95 -10.50
C MET A 84 7.91 6.24 -11.67
N LEU A 85 8.39 5.04 -11.99
CA LEU A 85 7.83 4.15 -13.00
C LEU A 85 7.13 2.97 -12.32
N LEU A 86 5.80 2.93 -12.40
CA LEU A 86 5.00 1.79 -12.00
C LEU A 86 4.47 1.10 -13.26
N ILE A 87 4.80 -0.18 -13.48
CA ILE A 87 4.46 -0.91 -14.71
C ILE A 87 4.30 -2.42 -14.45
N SER A 88 3.44 -3.10 -15.22
CA SER A 88 3.25 -4.56 -15.13
C SER A 88 4.54 -5.36 -15.38
N LYS A 89 4.63 -6.56 -14.80
CA LYS A 89 5.77 -7.47 -15.00
C LYS A 89 5.94 -7.82 -16.48
N LYS A 90 7.19 -8.08 -16.90
CA LYS A 90 7.60 -8.40 -18.29
C LYS A 90 7.53 -7.26 -19.32
N ASN A 91 7.24 -6.02 -18.92
CA ASN A 91 7.37 -4.83 -19.79
C ASN A 91 8.84 -4.32 -19.91
N GLY A 92 9.84 -5.20 -19.75
CA GLY A 92 11.26 -4.86 -19.99
C GLY A 92 11.94 -3.96 -18.94
N LYS A 93 11.33 -3.74 -17.77
CA LYS A 93 11.81 -2.81 -16.73
C LYS A 93 13.31 -2.90 -16.43
N SER A 94 13.86 -4.07 -16.16
CA SER A 94 15.28 -4.24 -15.81
C SER A 94 16.23 -4.01 -17.00
N THR A 95 15.82 -4.39 -18.23
CA THR A 95 16.57 -4.09 -19.45
C THR A 95 16.55 -2.59 -19.78
N ILE A 96 15.41 -1.93 -19.57
CA ILE A 96 15.26 -0.47 -19.70
C ILE A 96 16.13 0.24 -18.66
N ALA A 97 16.13 -0.23 -17.41
CA ALA A 97 16.99 0.27 -16.34
C ALA A 97 18.48 0.18 -16.71
N ALA A 98 18.91 -0.99 -17.21
CA ALA A 98 20.26 -1.22 -17.69
C ALA A 98 20.65 -0.22 -18.79
N GLY A 99 19.81 -0.04 -19.81
CA GLY A 99 20.03 0.91 -20.90
C GLY A 99 20.13 2.34 -20.40
N ILE A 100 19.15 2.81 -19.61
CA ILE A 100 19.14 4.18 -19.06
C ILE A 100 20.39 4.45 -18.23
N MET A 101 20.75 3.54 -17.32
CA MET A 101 21.88 3.76 -16.42
C MET A 101 23.23 3.67 -17.13
N LEU A 102 23.36 2.84 -18.17
CA LEU A 102 24.53 2.82 -19.03
C LEU A 102 24.64 4.09 -19.87
N THR A 103 23.54 4.57 -20.47
CA THR A 103 23.49 5.86 -21.17
C THR A 103 23.90 7.00 -20.23
N ALA A 104 23.42 7.01 -18.98
CA ALA A 104 23.83 8.01 -18.00
C ALA A 104 25.33 7.97 -17.68
N LEU A 105 25.93 6.77 -17.62
CA LEU A 105 27.36 6.63 -17.43
C LEU A 105 28.17 7.10 -18.65
N ILE A 106 27.68 6.86 -19.87
CA ILE A 106 28.32 7.28 -21.13
C ILE A 106 28.31 8.81 -21.26
N LEU A 107 27.16 9.45 -21.03
CA LEU A 107 27.00 10.90 -21.14
C LEU A 107 27.56 11.68 -19.95
N ASN A 108 28.02 10.99 -18.91
CA ASN A 108 28.49 11.62 -17.70
C ASN A 108 29.79 12.41 -17.96
N TRP A 109 29.73 13.71 -17.72
CA TRP A 109 30.88 14.61 -17.78
C TRP A 109 31.72 14.64 -16.49
N ARG A 110 31.19 14.17 -15.35
CA ARG A 110 31.88 14.30 -14.04
C ARG A 110 32.96 13.22 -13.85
N PRO A 111 34.23 13.61 -13.59
CA PRO A 111 35.25 12.66 -13.18
C PRO A 111 34.89 11.94 -11.87
N SER A 112 35.11 10.64 -11.82
CA SER A 112 34.81 9.78 -10.67
C SER A 112 33.35 9.86 -10.20
N GLY A 113 32.41 10.09 -11.14
CA GLY A 113 30.98 10.02 -10.84
C GLY A 113 30.53 8.62 -10.43
N GLU A 114 29.57 8.54 -9.50
CA GLU A 114 29.04 7.26 -9.01
C GLU A 114 27.59 7.09 -9.43
N PHE A 115 27.28 5.99 -10.12
CA PHE A 115 25.94 5.57 -10.52
C PHE A 115 25.61 4.23 -9.87
N ILE A 116 24.37 4.06 -9.43
CA ILE A 116 23.97 2.90 -8.64
C ILE A 116 22.63 2.36 -9.11
N ILE A 117 22.55 1.04 -9.25
CA ILE A 117 21.28 0.32 -9.27
C ILE A 117 21.15 -0.42 -7.94
N LEU A 118 20.11 -0.11 -7.17
CA LEU A 118 19.74 -0.78 -5.93
C LEU A 118 18.65 -1.80 -6.23
N ALA A 119 18.95 -3.07 -5.97
CA ALA A 119 18.01 -4.17 -6.06
C ALA A 119 17.81 -4.81 -4.69
N PRO A 120 16.62 -5.35 -4.39
CA PRO A 120 16.37 -5.96 -3.09
C PRO A 120 17.14 -7.27 -2.91
N THR A 121 17.40 -8.03 -3.99
CA THR A 121 18.12 -9.31 -3.92
C THR A 121 19.24 -9.38 -4.95
N LYS A 122 20.20 -10.28 -4.73
CA LYS A 122 21.24 -10.61 -5.71
C LYS A 122 20.69 -11.06 -7.07
N GLU A 123 19.62 -11.85 -7.10
CA GLU A 123 18.99 -12.30 -8.33
C GLU A 123 18.40 -11.12 -9.13
N ILE A 124 17.72 -10.19 -8.45
CA ILE A 124 17.17 -8.99 -9.09
C ILE A 124 18.30 -8.06 -9.55
N ALA A 125 19.40 -7.97 -8.80
CA ALA A 125 20.60 -7.25 -9.23
C ALA A 125 21.17 -7.81 -10.55
N ASP A 126 21.22 -9.14 -10.70
CA ASP A 126 21.75 -9.77 -11.91
C ASP A 126 20.89 -9.47 -13.15
N ASN A 127 19.56 -9.30 -12.98
CA ASN A 127 18.65 -8.89 -14.06
C ASN A 127 18.95 -7.51 -14.67
N SER A 128 19.70 -6.65 -13.97
CA SER A 128 20.16 -5.36 -14.49
C SER A 128 21.64 -5.39 -14.89
N PHE A 129 22.49 -6.05 -14.09
CA PHE A 129 23.94 -6.08 -14.35
C PHE A 129 24.31 -6.87 -15.61
N LEU A 130 23.68 -8.02 -15.86
CA LEU A 130 24.00 -8.86 -17.01
C LEU A 130 23.68 -8.14 -18.34
N PRO A 131 22.51 -7.50 -18.51
CA PRO A 131 22.25 -6.67 -19.69
C PRO A 131 23.28 -5.56 -19.89
N ILE A 132 23.69 -4.84 -18.83
CA ILE A 132 24.73 -3.79 -18.94
C ILE A 132 26.04 -4.38 -19.48
N ARG A 133 26.49 -5.49 -18.90
CA ARG A 133 27.72 -6.18 -19.33
C ARG A 133 27.62 -6.58 -20.80
N ASP A 134 26.49 -7.15 -21.19
CA ASP A 134 26.30 -7.70 -22.54
C ASP A 134 26.17 -6.58 -23.58
N MET A 135 25.48 -5.48 -23.26
CA MET A 135 25.46 -4.25 -24.06
C MET A 135 26.86 -3.71 -24.35
N ILE A 136 27.71 -3.62 -23.32
CA ILE A 136 29.10 -3.13 -23.46
C ILE A 136 29.92 -4.08 -24.34
N LYS A 137 29.85 -5.39 -24.08
CA LYS A 137 30.65 -6.38 -24.83
C LYS A 137 30.24 -6.54 -26.29
N ALA A 138 29.01 -6.17 -26.62
CA ALA A 138 28.49 -6.25 -27.98
C ALA A 138 28.93 -5.08 -28.87
N ASP A 139 29.63 -4.08 -28.31
CA ASP A 139 30.16 -2.92 -29.02
C ASP A 139 31.67 -2.76 -28.71
N GLU A 140 32.51 -2.81 -29.75
CA GLU A 140 33.97 -2.75 -29.58
C GLU A 140 34.45 -1.43 -28.96
N GLN A 141 33.76 -0.31 -29.20
CA GLN A 141 34.12 0.97 -28.62
C GLN A 141 33.75 1.02 -27.14
N LEU A 142 32.57 0.52 -26.77
CA LEU A 142 32.17 0.44 -25.36
C LEU A 142 33.07 -0.54 -24.58
N ASP A 143 33.40 -1.71 -25.13
CA ASP A 143 34.30 -2.67 -24.46
C ASP A 143 35.71 -2.10 -24.25
N ALA A 144 36.20 -1.30 -25.21
CA ALA A 144 37.44 -0.56 -25.06
C ALA A 144 37.34 0.56 -24.00
N LEU A 145 36.21 1.26 -23.90
CA LEU A 145 36.01 2.40 -23.01
C LEU A 145 35.74 1.99 -21.56
N PHE A 146 35.13 0.83 -21.34
CA PHE A 146 34.70 0.36 -20.02
C PHE A 146 35.55 -0.79 -19.50
N HIS A 147 35.63 -0.88 -18.17
CA HIS A 147 36.19 -2.02 -17.45
C HIS A 147 35.10 -2.68 -16.61
N ILE A 148 34.79 -3.94 -16.91
CA ILE A 148 33.73 -4.69 -16.23
C ILE A 148 34.33 -5.63 -15.18
N GLN A 149 33.81 -5.54 -13.96
CA GLN A 149 34.20 -6.37 -12.81
C GLN A 149 33.00 -7.19 -12.34
N ASN A 150 32.87 -8.41 -12.90
CA ASN A 150 31.70 -9.28 -12.68
C ASN A 150 31.46 -9.65 -11.21
N ASN A 151 32.52 -9.93 -10.45
CA ASN A 151 32.45 -10.34 -9.05
C ASN A 151 31.79 -9.29 -8.13
N THR A 152 31.93 -8.01 -8.49
CA THR A 152 31.44 -6.87 -7.70
C THR A 152 30.30 -6.12 -8.38
N ARG A 153 29.85 -6.59 -9.55
CA ARG A 153 28.83 -5.96 -10.41
C ARG A 153 29.12 -4.48 -10.67
N LEU A 154 30.37 -4.20 -11.07
CA LEU A 154 30.88 -2.85 -11.25
C LEU A 154 31.36 -2.66 -12.69
N VAL A 155 30.92 -1.56 -13.30
CA VAL A 155 31.44 -1.05 -14.58
C VAL A 155 32.16 0.26 -14.29
N THR A 156 33.39 0.40 -14.79
CA THR A 156 34.19 1.62 -14.62
C THR A 156 34.54 2.21 -15.99
N HIS A 157 34.22 3.48 -16.20
CA HIS A 157 34.68 4.25 -17.35
C HIS A 157 36.19 4.48 -17.25
N ARG A 158 36.97 4.04 -18.24
CA ARG A 158 38.44 4.04 -18.13
C ARG A 158 39.05 5.44 -18.09
N GLU A 159 38.44 6.41 -18.76
CA GLU A 159 38.94 7.80 -18.79
C GLU A 159 38.48 8.60 -17.57
N THR A 160 37.17 8.87 -17.46
CA THR A 160 36.60 9.67 -16.36
C THR A 160 36.70 9.00 -14.99
N LYS A 161 36.94 7.68 -14.92
CA LYS A 161 36.86 6.87 -13.70
C LYS A 161 35.48 6.85 -13.06
N ALA A 162 34.45 7.30 -13.77
CA ALA A 162 33.07 7.15 -13.31
C ALA A 162 32.68 5.68 -13.23
N THR A 163 31.74 5.35 -12.36
CA THR A 163 31.37 3.96 -12.06
C THR A 163 29.85 3.76 -12.10
N LEU A 164 29.43 2.58 -12.56
CA LEU A 164 28.07 2.08 -12.41
C LEU A 164 28.11 0.76 -11.63
N LYS A 165 27.53 0.77 -10.43
CA LYS A 165 27.52 -0.38 -9.52
C LYS A 165 26.11 -0.88 -9.28
N VAL A 166 25.89 -2.19 -9.49
CA VAL A 166 24.63 -2.84 -9.10
C VAL A 166 24.79 -3.48 -7.73
N VAL A 167 23.94 -3.10 -6.80
CA VAL A 167 24.03 -3.46 -5.37
C VAL A 167 22.77 -4.21 -4.97
N ALA A 168 22.96 -5.39 -4.41
CA ALA A 168 21.91 -6.12 -3.71
C ALA A 168 21.87 -5.65 -2.25
N ALA A 169 20.70 -5.20 -1.80
CA ALA A 169 20.48 -4.73 -0.43
C ALA A 169 20.14 -5.89 0.52
N ASP A 170 20.98 -6.94 0.54
CA ASP A 170 20.69 -8.19 1.25
C ASP A 170 20.87 -8.09 2.78
N ASN A 171 21.65 -7.12 3.29
CA ASN A 171 21.83 -6.87 4.73
C ASN A 171 22.06 -5.37 4.98
N ASP A 172 21.19 -4.77 5.80
CA ASP A 172 21.13 -3.37 6.25
C ASP A 172 22.46 -2.59 6.22
N THR A 173 22.75 -1.92 5.10
CA THR A 173 23.29 -0.55 4.98
C THR A 173 23.80 -0.30 3.56
N VAL A 174 23.24 0.69 2.88
CA VAL A 174 23.88 1.30 1.71
C VAL A 174 24.61 2.53 2.23
N SER A 175 25.79 2.33 2.81
CA SER A 175 26.47 3.42 3.51
C SER A 175 27.15 4.42 2.58
N GLY A 176 26.85 5.71 2.78
CA GLY A 176 27.73 6.84 2.45
C GLY A 176 28.16 6.99 0.98
N LYS A 177 27.30 6.66 0.01
CA LYS A 177 27.65 6.78 -1.41
C LYS A 177 27.27 8.14 -1.97
N LYS A 178 28.22 8.81 -2.62
CA LYS A 178 28.01 10.12 -3.27
C LYS A 178 27.48 9.92 -4.69
N ALA A 179 26.41 9.13 -4.80
CA ALA A 179 25.82 8.78 -6.08
C ALA A 179 25.16 9.99 -6.74
N ILE A 180 25.29 10.04 -8.05
CA ILE A 180 24.75 11.09 -8.93
C ILE A 180 23.49 10.55 -9.61
N GLY A 181 23.50 9.30 -10.08
CA GLY A 181 22.32 8.64 -10.61
C GLY A 181 22.00 7.38 -9.82
N ILE A 182 20.76 7.25 -9.36
CA ILE A 182 20.31 6.10 -8.58
C ILE A 182 19.07 5.51 -9.22
N PHE A 183 19.09 4.21 -9.47
CA PHE A 183 17.91 3.44 -9.87
C PHE A 183 17.54 2.48 -8.74
N ILE A 184 16.31 2.51 -8.26
CA ILE A 184 15.77 1.61 -7.23
C ILE A 184 14.81 0.67 -7.93
N ASP A 185 15.21 -0.60 -8.09
CA ASP A 185 14.40 -1.63 -8.72
C ASP A 185 13.50 -2.34 -7.70
N GLU A 186 12.32 -2.77 -8.12
CA GLU A 186 11.34 -3.50 -7.32
C GLU A 186 11.02 -2.82 -5.97
N LEU A 187 10.70 -1.50 -5.99
CA LEU A 187 10.39 -0.72 -4.77
C LEU A 187 9.39 -1.38 -3.81
N TRP A 188 8.37 -2.10 -4.31
CA TRP A 188 7.43 -2.84 -3.47
C TRP A 188 8.07 -3.86 -2.53
N VAL A 189 9.18 -4.50 -2.94
CA VAL A 189 9.93 -5.44 -2.10
C VAL A 189 10.63 -4.69 -0.96
N PHE A 190 11.17 -3.50 -1.23
CA PHE A 190 11.70 -2.61 -0.19
C PHE A 190 10.60 -2.12 0.75
N GLY A 191 9.37 -1.91 0.26
CA GLY A 191 8.20 -1.56 1.07
C GLY A 191 7.89 -2.57 2.19
N LYS A 192 8.23 -3.85 1.97
CA LYS A 192 8.06 -4.93 2.97
C LYS A 192 9.21 -5.02 3.99
N ARG A 193 10.30 -4.28 3.79
CA ARG A 193 11.52 -4.39 4.61
C ARG A 193 11.56 -3.33 5.71
N HIS A 194 11.77 -3.80 6.93
CA HIS A 194 12.10 -2.95 8.06
C HIS A 194 13.36 -2.12 7.76
N GLY A 195 13.34 -0.80 8.04
CA GLY A 195 14.51 0.06 7.85
C GLY A 195 14.80 0.48 6.40
N ALA A 196 14.03 0.00 5.42
CA ALA A 196 14.21 0.37 4.02
C ALA A 196 14.13 1.88 3.78
N GLU A 197 13.29 2.60 4.52
CA GLU A 197 13.21 4.06 4.42
C GLU A 197 14.53 4.74 4.79
N ALA A 198 15.13 4.35 5.92
CA ALA A 198 16.42 4.88 6.33
C ALA A 198 17.53 4.50 5.34
N MET A 199 17.54 3.26 4.85
CA MET A 199 18.48 2.78 3.82
C MET A 199 18.37 3.60 2.53
N LEU A 200 17.16 3.80 2.00
CA LEU A 200 16.95 4.56 0.77
C LEU A 200 17.28 6.04 0.97
N ARG A 201 16.98 6.61 2.14
CA ARG A 201 17.36 7.97 2.51
C ARG A 201 18.88 8.15 2.55
N GLU A 202 19.61 7.18 3.11
CA GLU A 202 21.07 7.20 3.12
C GLU A 202 21.64 7.06 1.69
N ALA A 203 21.12 6.13 0.90
CA ALA A 203 21.57 5.91 -0.46
C ALA A 203 21.37 7.12 -1.37
N THR A 204 20.27 7.85 -1.16
CA THR A 204 19.88 9.03 -1.95
C THR A 204 20.47 10.33 -1.42
N GLY A 205 21.03 10.35 -0.21
CA GLY A 205 21.59 11.54 0.42
C GLY A 205 22.75 12.20 -0.36
N GLY A 206 23.46 11.46 -1.21
CA GLY A 206 24.52 11.99 -2.07
C GLY A 206 24.06 13.13 -3.01
N LEU A 207 22.79 13.11 -3.39
CA LEU A 207 22.16 14.08 -4.30
C LEU A 207 22.12 15.50 -3.73
N ALA A 208 22.15 15.66 -2.41
CA ALA A 208 22.20 16.97 -1.76
C ALA A 208 23.41 17.82 -2.20
N SER A 209 24.46 17.20 -2.74
CA SER A 209 25.66 17.88 -3.26
C SER A 209 25.89 17.66 -4.75
N ARG A 210 24.90 17.13 -5.47
CA ARG A 210 24.95 16.77 -6.90
C ARG A 210 23.69 17.31 -7.60
N PRO A 211 23.64 18.62 -7.91
CA PRO A 211 22.47 19.25 -8.54
C PRO A 211 22.12 18.63 -9.90
N GLU A 212 23.06 17.96 -10.56
CA GLU A 212 22.89 17.22 -11.81
C GLU A 212 22.32 15.80 -11.63
N GLY A 213 22.12 15.38 -10.39
CA GLY A 213 21.77 14.00 -10.06
C GLY A 213 20.29 13.67 -10.12
N PHE A 214 19.96 12.38 -10.19
CA PHE A 214 18.60 11.88 -10.31
C PHE A 214 18.35 10.55 -9.57
N ILE A 215 17.08 10.29 -9.26
CA ILE A 215 16.57 9.02 -8.73
C ILE A 215 15.47 8.50 -9.63
N ILE A 216 15.52 7.22 -9.99
CA ILE A 216 14.42 6.50 -10.63
C ILE A 216 13.95 5.41 -9.68
N TYR A 217 12.70 5.50 -9.24
CA TYR A 217 12.00 4.45 -8.52
C TYR A 217 11.21 3.62 -9.53
N ALA A 218 11.55 2.34 -9.71
CA ALA A 218 10.87 1.48 -10.66
C ALA A 218 10.25 0.28 -9.94
N THR A 219 9.00 -0.04 -10.28
CA THR A 219 8.27 -1.07 -9.53
C THR A 219 7.09 -1.65 -10.31
N THR A 220 6.55 -2.75 -9.80
CA THR A 220 5.25 -3.30 -10.17
C THR A 220 4.36 -3.31 -8.92
N GLN A 221 3.07 -3.53 -9.06
CA GLN A 221 2.21 -3.76 -7.91
C GLN A 221 2.66 -4.99 -7.09
N SER A 222 2.37 -4.91 -5.80
CA SER A 222 2.60 -5.96 -4.83
C SER A 222 1.50 -7.03 -4.94
N ASP A 223 1.82 -8.26 -4.55
CA ASP A 223 0.85 -9.36 -4.37
C ASP A 223 0.00 -9.21 -3.07
N GLU A 224 0.27 -8.15 -2.32
CA GLU A 224 -0.37 -7.76 -1.07
C GLU A 224 -0.61 -6.24 -1.07
N PRO A 225 -1.49 -5.72 -0.21
CA PRO A 225 -1.67 -4.27 -0.07
C PRO A 225 -0.32 -3.54 0.12
N PRO A 226 -0.08 -2.42 -0.58
CA PRO A 226 1.15 -1.64 -0.46
C PRO A 226 1.47 -1.27 1.00
N ALA A 227 2.75 -1.27 1.36
CA ALA A 227 3.21 -0.90 2.71
C ALA A 227 4.55 -0.13 2.66
N GLY A 228 4.85 0.58 3.76
CA GLY A 228 6.14 1.26 3.96
C GLY A 228 6.49 2.24 2.85
N VAL A 229 7.79 2.29 2.48
CA VAL A 229 8.30 3.23 1.47
C VAL A 229 7.60 3.14 0.12
N PHE A 230 7.11 1.95 -0.26
CA PHE A 230 6.37 1.79 -1.50
C PHE A 230 5.02 2.48 -1.44
N ARG A 231 4.24 2.24 -0.37
CA ARG A 231 2.94 2.92 -0.17
C ARG A 231 3.12 4.44 -0.12
N GLN A 232 4.10 4.92 0.63
CA GLN A 232 4.39 6.35 0.74
C GLN A 232 4.67 6.99 -0.64
N LYS A 233 5.60 6.42 -1.43
CA LYS A 233 5.93 6.94 -2.77
C LYS A 233 4.78 6.78 -3.76
N LEU A 234 4.02 5.68 -3.72
CA LEU A 234 2.86 5.47 -4.59
C LEU A 234 1.77 6.53 -4.35
N LEU A 235 1.41 6.78 -3.08
CA LEU A 235 0.42 7.80 -2.74
C LEU A 235 0.90 9.21 -3.11
N TYR A 236 2.18 9.51 -2.87
CA TYR A 236 2.77 10.78 -3.30
C TYR A 236 2.73 10.95 -4.83
N ALA A 237 3.13 9.92 -5.57
CA ALA A 237 3.15 9.93 -7.03
C ALA A 237 1.76 10.14 -7.64
N ARG A 238 0.71 9.51 -7.07
CA ARG A 238 -0.69 9.76 -7.49
C ARG A 238 -1.08 11.21 -7.25
N LYS A 239 -0.82 11.77 -6.06
CA LYS A 239 -1.11 13.18 -5.75
C LYS A 239 -0.38 14.18 -6.65
N VAL A 240 0.88 13.91 -7.03
CA VAL A 240 1.62 14.74 -8.00
C VAL A 240 1.03 14.61 -9.40
N ARG A 241 0.77 13.38 -9.87
CA ARG A 241 0.14 13.11 -11.17
C ARG A 241 -1.20 13.82 -11.28
N ASP A 242 -2.02 13.76 -10.24
CA ASP A 242 -3.39 14.30 -10.23
C ASP A 242 -3.41 15.82 -9.98
N GLY A 243 -2.25 16.44 -9.70
CA GLY A 243 -2.10 17.89 -9.53
C GLY A 243 -2.46 18.40 -8.13
N GLU A 244 -2.77 17.51 -7.18
CA GLU A 244 -3.01 17.85 -5.77
C GLU A 244 -1.74 18.35 -5.08
N ILE A 245 -0.59 17.78 -5.44
CA ILE A 245 0.74 18.24 -5.00
C ILE A 245 1.47 18.84 -6.20
N GLN A 246 1.90 20.09 -6.05
CA GLN A 246 2.67 20.81 -7.06
C GLN A 246 4.17 20.59 -6.87
N ASP A 247 4.69 19.48 -7.39
CA ASP A 247 6.13 19.16 -7.36
C ASP A 247 6.69 18.98 -8.77
N ARG A 248 7.31 20.05 -9.28
CA ARG A 248 7.93 20.10 -10.60
C ARG A 248 9.20 19.25 -10.75
N SER A 249 9.72 18.71 -9.65
CA SER A 249 10.96 17.93 -9.62
C SER A 249 10.74 16.41 -9.60
N PHE A 250 9.49 15.97 -9.45
CA PHE A 250 9.09 14.57 -9.38
C PHE A 250 8.14 14.20 -10.54
N LEU A 251 8.56 13.29 -11.43
CA LEU A 251 7.75 12.83 -12.56
C LEU A 251 7.17 11.43 -12.32
N PRO A 252 5.85 11.30 -12.09
CA PRO A 252 5.16 10.02 -12.00
C PRO A 252 4.76 9.48 -13.39
N VAL A 253 5.14 8.25 -13.69
CA VAL A 253 4.70 7.47 -14.86
C VAL A 253 4.07 6.17 -14.35
N LEU A 254 2.75 6.19 -14.17
CA LEU A 254 2.01 5.13 -13.48
C LEU A 254 1.08 4.40 -14.46
N TYR A 255 1.44 3.18 -14.84
CA TYR A 255 0.60 2.30 -15.65
C TYR A 255 -0.39 1.53 -14.75
N GLU A 256 -1.50 2.17 -14.38
CA GLU A 256 -2.55 1.60 -13.52
C GLU A 256 -3.94 1.80 -14.12
N PHE A 257 -4.91 0.99 -13.70
CA PHE A 257 -6.28 1.13 -14.19
C PHE A 257 -6.93 2.42 -13.63
N PRO A 258 -7.65 3.19 -14.46
CA PRO A 258 -8.56 4.23 -14.00
C PRO A 258 -9.55 3.71 -12.96
N LYS A 259 -9.94 4.57 -12.00
CA LYS A 259 -10.84 4.16 -10.91
C LYS A 259 -12.18 3.65 -11.45
N ALA A 260 -12.74 4.33 -12.45
CA ALA A 260 -14.00 3.91 -13.08
C ALA A 260 -13.90 2.50 -13.72
N MET A 261 -12.74 2.12 -14.26
CA MET A 261 -12.52 0.78 -14.80
C MET A 261 -12.40 -0.29 -13.70
N LEU A 262 -11.78 0.05 -12.56
CA LEU A 262 -11.71 -0.83 -11.40
C LEU A 262 -13.10 -1.07 -10.82
N ASP A 263 -13.85 0.00 -10.56
CA ASP A 263 -15.20 -0.04 -9.97
C ASP A 263 -16.19 -0.81 -10.89
N ALA A 264 -16.01 -0.74 -12.21
CA ALA A 264 -16.79 -1.51 -13.18
C ALA A 264 -16.31 -2.97 -13.38
N GLY A 265 -15.22 -3.38 -12.71
CA GLY A 265 -14.64 -4.72 -12.87
C GLY A 265 -13.90 -4.96 -14.19
N ALA A 266 -13.63 -3.91 -14.99
CA ALA A 266 -13.02 -4.02 -16.32
C ALA A 266 -11.59 -4.58 -16.31
N HIS A 267 -10.90 -4.50 -15.17
CA HIS A 267 -9.59 -5.13 -14.95
C HIS A 267 -9.66 -6.67 -14.93
N ARG A 268 -10.86 -7.25 -14.77
CA ARG A 268 -11.15 -8.70 -14.88
C ARG A 268 -11.61 -9.09 -16.29
N ASP A 269 -11.40 -8.23 -17.27
CA ASP A 269 -11.50 -8.56 -18.68
C ASP A 269 -10.08 -8.45 -19.27
N PHE A 270 -9.55 -9.58 -19.74
CA PHE A 270 -8.20 -9.65 -20.29
C PHE A 270 -8.01 -8.75 -21.51
N THR A 271 -9.07 -8.40 -22.23
CA THR A 271 -8.99 -7.46 -23.37
C THR A 271 -8.50 -6.07 -22.94
N ASN A 272 -8.60 -5.73 -21.65
CA ASN A 272 -8.08 -4.49 -21.08
C ASN A 272 -6.63 -4.59 -20.57
N ALA A 273 -5.93 -5.70 -20.83
CA ALA A 273 -4.55 -5.89 -20.37
C ALA A 273 -3.55 -4.84 -20.87
N TYR A 274 -3.83 -4.25 -22.04
CA TYR A 274 -3.00 -3.21 -22.64
C TYR A 274 -2.88 -1.95 -21.77
N VAL A 275 -3.86 -1.69 -20.89
CA VAL A 275 -3.89 -0.48 -20.04
C VAL A 275 -2.62 -0.40 -19.19
N THR A 276 -2.17 -1.53 -18.64
CA THR A 276 -0.99 -1.59 -17.77
C THR A 276 0.22 -2.28 -18.41
N ASN A 277 0.05 -2.80 -19.64
CA ASN A 277 1.07 -3.49 -20.41
C ASN A 277 1.31 -2.77 -21.75
N PRO A 278 2.05 -1.65 -21.75
CA PRO A 278 2.35 -0.95 -23.00
C PRO A 278 3.16 -1.81 -24.00
N ASN A 279 3.85 -2.86 -23.53
CA ASN A 279 4.59 -3.81 -24.37
C ASN A 279 3.80 -5.08 -24.77
N LEU A 280 2.47 -5.12 -24.56
CA LEU A 280 1.63 -6.25 -24.98
C LEU A 280 1.80 -6.54 -26.48
N GLY A 281 2.12 -7.80 -26.80
CA GLY A 281 2.40 -8.24 -28.17
C GLY A 281 3.84 -7.95 -28.66
N LEU A 282 4.74 -7.54 -27.78
CA LEU A 282 6.17 -7.35 -28.06
C LEU A 282 7.05 -8.12 -27.06
N SER A 283 7.34 -7.53 -25.90
CA SER A 283 8.11 -8.22 -24.84
C SER A 283 7.19 -8.99 -23.88
N VAL A 284 5.90 -8.66 -23.91
CA VAL A 284 4.83 -9.34 -23.16
C VAL A 284 4.09 -10.23 -24.14
N ASP A 285 4.35 -11.54 -24.06
CA ASP A 285 3.72 -12.55 -24.91
C ASP A 285 2.24 -12.69 -24.55
N GLU A 286 1.37 -12.30 -25.48
CA GLU A 286 -0.07 -12.24 -25.28
C GLU A 286 -0.69 -13.64 -25.10
N PRO A 287 -0.37 -14.67 -25.92
CA PRO A 287 -0.88 -16.03 -25.70
C PRO A 287 -0.45 -16.63 -24.35
N PHE A 288 0.77 -16.35 -23.88
CA PHE A 288 1.24 -16.78 -22.56
C PHE A 288 0.46 -16.10 -21.45
N LEU A 289 0.24 -14.78 -21.53
CA LEU A 289 -0.56 -14.06 -20.54
C LEU A 289 -2.02 -14.54 -20.55
N GLU A 290 -2.65 -14.72 -21.71
CA GLU A 290 -4.04 -15.18 -21.83
C GLU A 290 -4.21 -16.57 -21.22
N ARG A 291 -3.27 -17.49 -21.48
CA ARG A 291 -3.25 -18.81 -20.85
C ARG A 291 -3.05 -18.72 -19.34
N GLY A 292 -2.12 -17.89 -18.89
CA GLY A 292 -1.87 -17.66 -17.46
C GLY A 292 -3.09 -17.08 -16.75
N TYR A 293 -3.80 -16.16 -17.41
CA TYR A 293 -5.04 -15.57 -16.95
C TYR A 293 -6.13 -16.64 -16.78
N ALA A 294 -6.38 -17.46 -17.81
CA ALA A 294 -7.36 -18.54 -17.76
C ALA A 294 -7.02 -19.59 -16.70
N GLN A 295 -5.74 -19.96 -16.57
CA GLN A 295 -5.29 -20.90 -15.53
C GLN A 295 -5.50 -20.31 -14.13
N ALA A 296 -5.14 -19.05 -13.91
CA ALA A 296 -5.30 -18.40 -12.62
C ALA A 296 -6.78 -18.27 -12.21
N GLN A 297 -7.69 -18.10 -13.17
CA GLN A 297 -9.14 -18.17 -12.91
C GLN A 297 -9.59 -19.56 -12.46
N LEU A 298 -9.06 -20.63 -13.07
CA LEU A 298 -9.37 -22.02 -12.70
C LEU A 298 -8.80 -22.39 -11.33
N ASP A 299 -7.62 -21.88 -11.00
CA ASP A 299 -6.92 -22.14 -9.73
C ASP A 299 -7.54 -21.39 -8.54
N GLY A 300 -8.48 -20.47 -8.79
CA GLY A 300 -9.25 -19.75 -7.79
C GLY A 300 -8.80 -18.31 -7.56
N GLU A 301 -9.57 -17.58 -6.75
CA GLU A 301 -9.48 -16.13 -6.61
C GLU A 301 -8.09 -15.65 -6.10
N GLU A 302 -7.42 -16.41 -5.24
CA GLU A 302 -6.08 -16.05 -4.75
C GLU A 302 -5.03 -16.08 -5.87
N SER A 303 -5.04 -17.13 -6.70
CA SER A 303 -4.16 -17.24 -7.87
C SER A 303 -4.50 -16.14 -8.89
N PHE A 304 -5.79 -15.94 -9.15
CA PHE A 304 -6.28 -14.92 -10.06
C PHE A 304 -5.83 -13.51 -9.65
N ARG A 305 -5.96 -13.17 -8.38
CA ARG A 305 -5.42 -11.93 -7.82
C ARG A 305 -3.93 -11.77 -8.01
N GLY A 306 -3.16 -12.82 -7.67
CA GLY A 306 -1.71 -12.80 -7.83
C GLY A 306 -1.33 -12.51 -9.28
N PHE A 307 -2.08 -13.10 -10.22
CA PHE A 307 -1.97 -12.80 -11.64
C PHE A 307 -2.32 -11.35 -11.96
N LEU A 308 -3.48 -10.85 -11.54
CA LEU A 308 -3.92 -9.46 -11.77
C LEU A 308 -2.90 -8.45 -11.22
N ALA A 309 -2.36 -8.68 -10.03
CA ALA A 309 -1.37 -7.79 -9.43
C ALA A 309 -0.05 -7.76 -10.21
N LYS A 310 0.49 -8.94 -10.58
CA LYS A 310 1.80 -9.01 -11.24
C LYS A 310 1.76 -8.70 -12.72
N HIS A 311 0.73 -9.15 -13.42
CA HIS A 311 0.64 -9.08 -14.88
C HIS A 311 -0.31 -7.99 -15.38
N LEU A 312 -1.20 -7.48 -14.53
CA LEU A 312 -2.12 -6.40 -14.87
C LEU A 312 -1.97 -5.18 -13.95
N ASN A 313 -1.00 -5.20 -13.03
CA ASN A 313 -0.70 -4.09 -12.12
C ASN A 313 -1.93 -3.60 -11.34
N VAL A 314 -2.84 -4.50 -11.00
CA VAL A 314 -4.00 -4.23 -10.15
C VAL A 314 -3.55 -4.19 -8.70
N GLU A 315 -3.85 -3.11 -7.99
CA GLU A 315 -3.56 -2.99 -6.56
C GLU A 315 -4.43 -3.97 -5.76
N ILE A 316 -3.81 -4.79 -4.91
CA ILE A 316 -4.55 -5.72 -4.06
C ILE A 316 -5.17 -4.94 -2.88
N GLY A 317 -6.49 -4.72 -2.94
CA GLY A 317 -7.30 -4.21 -1.82
C GLY A 317 -7.81 -5.30 -0.87
N LEU A 318 -8.83 -5.02 -0.05
CA LEU A 318 -9.37 -5.96 0.94
C LEU A 318 -10.22 -7.10 0.34
N SER A 319 -10.74 -6.92 -0.88
CA SER A 319 -11.96 -7.55 -1.43
C SER A 319 -11.91 -9.02 -1.86
N LEU A 320 -10.76 -9.64 -2.18
CA LEU A 320 -10.75 -10.86 -3.02
C LEU A 320 -9.99 -12.09 -2.48
N LYS A 321 -10.47 -12.80 -1.44
CA LYS A 321 -9.95 -14.17 -1.11
C LYS A 321 -11.13 -15.14 -0.90
N SER A 322 -11.00 -16.39 -1.35
CA SER A 322 -12.10 -17.40 -1.39
C SER A 322 -12.62 -17.80 0.00
N ASP A 323 -11.74 -17.81 1.00
CA ASP A 323 -12.05 -18.24 2.36
C ASP A 323 -12.25 -17.04 3.30
N ARG A 324 -12.50 -15.86 2.73
CA ARG A 324 -12.63 -14.62 3.47
C ARG A 324 -13.99 -14.52 4.14
N TRP A 325 -14.02 -13.84 5.28
CA TRP A 325 -15.26 -13.34 5.85
C TRP A 325 -16.06 -12.47 4.85
N ALA A 326 -17.33 -12.82 4.60
CA ALA A 326 -18.15 -12.18 3.58
C ALA A 326 -18.36 -10.68 3.82
N GLY A 327 -18.40 -10.25 5.09
CA GLY A 327 -18.63 -8.87 5.46
C GLY A 327 -17.53 -7.92 4.97
N ALA A 328 -16.32 -8.43 4.73
CA ALA A 328 -15.24 -7.63 4.18
C ALA A 328 -15.49 -7.15 2.74
N GLU A 329 -16.53 -7.64 2.03
CA GLU A 329 -16.89 -7.20 0.66
C GLU A 329 -17.56 -5.85 0.69
N PHE A 330 -18.33 -5.65 1.73
CA PHE A 330 -19.13 -4.47 1.96
C PHE A 330 -18.44 -3.51 2.92
N TRP A 331 -17.22 -3.80 3.39
CA TRP A 331 -16.54 -2.96 4.37
C TRP A 331 -16.24 -1.57 3.82
N GLU A 332 -15.42 -1.46 2.77
CA GLU A 332 -14.96 -0.14 2.29
C GLU A 332 -16.09 0.79 1.86
N VAL A 333 -17.19 0.25 1.32
CA VAL A 333 -18.36 1.05 0.90
C VAL A 333 -19.18 1.59 2.07
N GLN A 334 -19.00 1.06 3.28
CA GLN A 334 -19.65 1.54 4.50
C GLN A 334 -18.74 2.43 5.37
N ALA A 335 -17.58 2.84 4.85
CA ALA A 335 -16.77 3.87 5.47
C ALA A 335 -17.51 5.21 5.43
N ALA A 336 -17.64 5.87 6.59
CA ALA A 336 -18.12 7.25 6.65
C ALA A 336 -17.17 8.15 5.83
N PRO A 337 -17.66 8.93 4.85
CA PRO A 337 -16.81 9.71 3.96
C PRO A 337 -15.86 10.70 4.67
N GLU A 338 -16.33 11.30 5.77
CA GLU A 338 -15.52 12.22 6.60
C GLU A 338 -14.79 11.51 7.74
N GLY A 339 -14.86 10.17 7.79
CA GLY A 339 -14.47 9.36 8.94
C GLY A 339 -15.54 9.36 10.04
N LEU A 340 -15.27 8.59 11.09
CA LEU A 340 -16.05 8.56 12.34
C LEU A 340 -15.03 8.52 13.48
N THR A 341 -15.00 9.56 14.29
CA THR A 341 -14.19 9.64 15.51
C THR A 341 -14.92 8.99 16.69
N PHE A 342 -14.19 8.67 17.74
CA PHE A 342 -14.78 8.12 18.97
C PHE A 342 -15.76 9.09 19.62
N GLU A 343 -15.43 10.38 19.61
CA GLU A 343 -16.26 11.47 20.13
C GLU A 343 -17.56 11.60 19.33
N GLN A 344 -17.48 11.55 18.00
CA GLN A 344 -18.68 11.56 17.15
C GLN A 344 -19.57 10.34 17.39
N LEU A 345 -19.00 9.18 17.70
CA LEU A 345 -19.78 8.00 18.07
C LEU A 345 -20.53 8.25 19.38
N ILE A 346 -19.85 8.73 20.43
CA ILE A 346 -20.47 9.09 21.71
C ILE A 346 -21.60 10.12 21.52
N ASP A 347 -21.37 11.17 20.74
CA ASP A 347 -22.37 12.24 20.55
C ASP A 347 -23.61 11.79 19.78
N ARG A 348 -23.46 10.84 18.86
CA ARG A 348 -24.53 10.39 17.95
C ARG A 348 -25.32 9.22 18.50
N CYS A 349 -24.72 8.39 19.34
CA CYS A 349 -25.35 7.17 19.83
C CYS A 349 -26.31 7.44 20.99
N GLU A 350 -27.37 6.63 21.06
CA GLU A 350 -28.27 6.57 22.23
C GLU A 350 -27.94 5.41 23.18
N VAL A 351 -27.11 4.47 22.73
CA VAL A 351 -26.57 3.35 23.49
C VAL A 351 -25.30 2.85 22.79
N VAL A 352 -24.34 2.40 23.58
CA VAL A 352 -23.05 1.88 23.11
C VAL A 352 -22.73 0.59 23.86
N ASP A 353 -22.33 -0.43 23.12
CA ASP A 353 -21.66 -1.62 23.63
C ASP A 353 -20.18 -1.56 23.25
N VAL A 354 -19.32 -2.00 24.16
CA VAL A 354 -17.89 -2.11 23.92
C VAL A 354 -17.53 -3.57 23.74
N GLY A 355 -16.55 -3.83 22.88
CA GLY A 355 -15.91 -5.13 22.73
C GLY A 355 -14.40 -5.02 22.85
N ILE A 356 -13.79 -6.00 23.50
CA ILE A 356 -12.34 -6.10 23.69
C ILE A 356 -11.90 -7.52 23.31
N ASP A 357 -10.79 -7.64 22.58
CA ASP A 357 -10.18 -8.92 22.24
C ASP A 357 -8.65 -8.84 22.22
N GLY A 358 -8.00 -9.95 22.57
CA GLY A 358 -6.55 -10.06 22.49
C GLY A 358 -5.82 -9.38 23.65
N GLY A 359 -4.57 -9.01 23.39
CA GLY A 359 -3.61 -8.59 24.40
C GLY A 359 -2.45 -9.57 24.58
N GLY A 360 -1.32 -9.05 25.09
CA GLY A 360 -0.08 -9.79 25.30
C GLY A 360 1.07 -9.37 24.37
N LEU A 361 2.20 -10.09 24.44
CA LEU A 361 3.46 -9.66 23.82
C LEU A 361 3.59 -9.96 22.32
N ASP A 362 2.65 -10.72 21.72
CA ASP A 362 2.66 -11.07 20.29
C ASP A 362 1.37 -10.68 19.55
N ASP A 363 0.27 -10.42 20.26
CA ASP A 363 -1.05 -10.07 19.70
C ASP A 363 -1.34 -8.57 19.86
N LEU A 364 -2.31 -8.07 19.10
CA LEU A 364 -2.86 -6.74 19.33
C LEU A 364 -3.88 -6.82 20.48
N LEU A 365 -3.96 -5.78 21.30
CA LEU A 365 -5.13 -5.56 22.14
C LEU A 365 -6.13 -4.74 21.33
N GLY A 366 -7.24 -5.35 20.90
CA GLY A 366 -8.27 -4.72 20.08
C GLY A 366 -9.40 -4.15 20.94
N PHE A 367 -9.87 -2.96 20.58
CA PHE A 367 -11.05 -2.29 21.14
C PHE A 367 -12.03 -1.94 20.03
N ALA A 368 -13.32 -2.08 20.33
CA ALA A 368 -14.39 -1.62 19.48
C ALA A 368 -15.51 -0.99 20.33
N ALA A 369 -15.94 0.21 19.94
CA ALA A 369 -17.19 0.80 20.42
C ALA A 369 -18.22 0.69 19.29
N ALA A 370 -19.32 -0.02 19.56
CA ALA A 370 -20.43 -0.18 18.64
C ALA A 370 -21.69 0.42 19.26
N GLY A 371 -22.29 1.40 18.61
CA GLY A 371 -23.49 2.07 19.14
C GLY A 371 -24.57 2.25 18.10
N ARG A 372 -25.78 2.59 18.57
CA ARG A 372 -26.93 2.85 17.70
C ARG A 372 -27.17 4.34 17.58
N ASP A 373 -27.12 4.88 16.36
CA ASP A 373 -27.37 6.28 16.08
C ASP A 373 -28.81 6.66 16.49
N LYS A 374 -28.94 7.74 17.26
CA LYS A 374 -30.22 8.19 17.82
C LYS A 374 -31.20 8.70 16.76
N LEU A 375 -30.72 9.12 15.59
CA LEU A 375 -31.54 9.67 14.51
C LEU A 375 -31.80 8.63 13.42
N THR A 376 -30.75 7.99 12.91
CA THR A 376 -30.85 7.11 11.74
C THR A 376 -31.09 5.66 12.11
N ARG A 377 -30.88 5.29 13.39
CA ARG A 377 -30.89 3.91 13.89
C ARG A 377 -29.81 3.02 13.29
N GLN A 378 -28.92 3.55 12.44
CA GLN A 378 -27.77 2.83 11.94
C GLN A 378 -26.83 2.49 13.09
N TRP A 379 -26.09 1.40 12.92
CA TRP A 379 -25.01 1.05 13.83
C TRP A 379 -23.77 1.82 13.44
N LEU A 380 -23.14 2.46 14.42
CA LEU A 380 -21.88 3.16 14.28
C LEU A 380 -20.80 2.29 14.93
N LEU A 381 -19.67 2.14 14.24
CA LEU A 381 -18.54 1.36 14.73
C LEU A 381 -17.25 2.17 14.64
N TRP A 382 -16.61 2.33 15.79
CA TRP A 382 -15.25 2.85 15.90
C TRP A 382 -14.36 1.80 16.55
N THR A 383 -13.12 1.67 16.07
CA THR A 383 -12.17 0.67 16.55
C THR A 383 -10.84 1.30 16.89
N HIS A 384 -10.09 0.68 17.78
CA HIS A 384 -8.71 1.05 18.07
C HIS A 384 -7.93 -0.19 18.49
N ALA A 385 -6.61 -0.13 18.47
CA ALA A 385 -5.81 -1.20 19.02
C ALA A 385 -4.54 -0.70 19.69
N TRP A 386 -3.93 -1.55 20.51
CA TRP A 386 -2.61 -1.35 21.07
C TRP A 386 -1.70 -2.51 20.70
N ALA A 387 -0.43 -2.22 20.47
CA ALA A 387 0.60 -3.23 20.27
C ALA A 387 1.79 -2.96 21.16
N HIS A 388 2.26 -4.00 21.85
CA HIS A 388 3.52 -3.93 22.57
C HIS A 388 4.71 -3.85 21.58
N PRO A 389 5.78 -3.07 21.86
CA PRO A 389 6.93 -2.92 20.95
C PRO A 389 7.59 -4.25 20.58
N SER A 390 7.51 -5.27 21.45
CA SER A 390 8.02 -6.61 21.15
C SER A 390 7.36 -7.25 19.93
N VAL A 391 6.12 -6.87 19.60
CA VAL A 391 5.42 -7.36 18.41
C VAL A 391 6.18 -6.93 17.14
N LEU A 392 6.77 -5.73 17.11
CA LEU A 392 7.55 -5.24 15.96
C LEU A 392 8.82 -6.09 15.72
N GLU A 393 9.44 -6.56 16.80
CA GLU A 393 10.63 -7.42 16.72
C GLU A 393 10.29 -8.88 16.37
N ARG A 394 9.19 -9.39 16.91
CA ARG A 394 8.72 -10.76 16.64
C ARG A 394 8.13 -10.88 15.24
N ARG A 395 7.49 -9.81 14.74
CA ARG A 395 6.77 -9.75 13.47
C ARG A 395 7.38 -8.71 12.55
N LYS A 396 8.68 -8.89 12.22
CA LYS A 396 9.44 -7.93 11.40
C LYS A 396 8.80 -7.64 10.03
N SER A 397 8.09 -8.60 9.45
CA SER A 397 7.35 -8.41 8.19
C SER A 397 6.14 -7.47 8.33
N GLU A 398 5.52 -7.41 9.51
CA GLU A 398 4.34 -6.60 9.80
C GLU A 398 4.69 -5.24 10.41
N ALA A 399 5.91 -5.10 10.95
CA ALA A 399 6.36 -3.87 11.59
C ALA A 399 6.17 -2.59 10.74
N PRO A 400 6.43 -2.58 9.41
CA PRO A 400 6.12 -1.42 8.58
C PRO A 400 4.62 -1.05 8.60
N ARG A 401 3.76 -2.05 8.55
CA ARG A 401 2.30 -1.89 8.53
C ARG A 401 1.76 -1.41 9.88
N PHE A 402 2.27 -1.92 11.00
CA PHE A 402 1.90 -1.45 12.33
C PHE A 402 2.32 0.01 12.56
N ARG A 403 3.50 0.41 12.07
CA ARG A 403 3.90 1.83 12.10
C ARG A 403 3.00 2.71 11.25
N ASP A 404 2.61 2.24 10.07
CA ASP A 404 1.65 2.94 9.22
C ASP A 404 0.29 3.13 9.94
N PHE A 405 -0.20 2.13 10.67
CA PHE A 405 -1.44 2.26 11.46
C PHE A 405 -1.28 3.21 12.63
N ALA A 406 -0.13 3.17 13.31
CA ALA A 406 0.15 4.08 14.40
C ALA A 406 0.25 5.53 13.96
N SER A 407 0.86 5.78 12.79
CA SER A 407 0.89 7.10 12.19
C SER A 407 -0.49 7.62 11.79
N ASN A 408 -1.47 6.74 11.52
CA ASN A 408 -2.84 7.15 11.21
C ASN A 408 -3.71 7.34 12.48
N GLY A 409 -3.19 6.98 13.65
CA GLY A 409 -3.95 6.97 14.90
C GLY A 409 -4.88 5.77 15.09
N ASP A 410 -4.79 4.73 14.25
CA ASP A 410 -5.59 3.51 14.39
C ASP A 410 -5.02 2.52 15.41
N LEU A 411 -3.72 2.63 15.69
CA LEU A 411 -2.95 1.72 16.55
C LEU A 411 -2.04 2.52 17.50
N THR A 412 -2.05 2.24 18.78
CA THR A 412 -1.07 2.78 19.72
C THR A 412 0.07 1.78 19.92
N LEU A 413 1.32 2.22 19.73
CA LEU A 413 2.50 1.46 20.16
C LEU A 413 2.81 1.83 21.61
N VAL A 414 2.55 0.93 22.56
CA VAL A 414 2.73 1.27 23.98
C VAL A 414 4.19 1.40 24.38
N GLU A 415 4.47 2.28 25.34
CA GLU A 415 5.82 2.46 25.88
C GLU A 415 6.08 1.56 27.09
N THR A 416 5.08 1.45 27.98
CA THR A 416 5.15 0.63 29.19
C THR A 416 4.10 -0.49 29.17
N ILE A 417 4.45 -1.65 29.73
CA ILE A 417 3.50 -2.75 29.90
C ILE A 417 2.38 -2.30 30.85
N GLY A 418 1.14 -2.41 30.41
CA GLY A 418 -0.05 -2.02 31.18
C GLY A 418 -0.71 -0.72 30.70
N ASP A 419 0.01 0.13 29.96
CA ASP A 419 -0.56 1.36 29.37
C ASP A 419 -1.73 1.02 28.42
N ASP A 420 -1.59 -0.08 27.67
CA ASP A 420 -2.63 -0.60 26.78
C ASP A 420 -3.93 -0.91 27.52
N VAL A 421 -3.81 -1.53 28.68
CA VAL A 421 -4.95 -1.92 29.51
C VAL A 421 -5.60 -0.71 30.18
N GLN A 422 -4.80 0.26 30.64
CA GLN A 422 -5.30 1.50 31.22
C GLN A 422 -6.06 2.35 30.19
N ASP A 423 -5.47 2.56 29.00
CA ASP A 423 -6.12 3.30 27.91
C ASP A 423 -7.47 2.67 27.51
N VAL A 424 -7.54 1.33 27.44
CA VAL A 424 -8.81 0.63 27.19
C VAL A 424 -9.84 0.96 28.26
N ALA A 425 -9.45 0.88 29.54
CA ALA A 425 -10.36 1.17 30.65
C ALA A 425 -10.81 2.64 30.64
N GLU A 426 -9.94 3.59 30.28
CA GLU A 426 -10.29 5.00 30.12
C GLU A 426 -11.31 5.22 29.01
N LEU A 427 -11.16 4.56 27.85
CA LEU A 427 -12.13 4.65 26.77
C LEU A 427 -13.50 4.09 27.18
N VAL A 428 -13.55 2.97 27.91
CA VAL A 428 -14.81 2.44 28.46
C VAL A 428 -15.42 3.41 29.46
N ALA A 429 -14.62 3.96 30.37
CA ALA A 429 -15.06 4.93 31.37
C ALA A 429 -15.63 6.20 30.74
N ARG A 430 -15.11 6.64 29.59
CA ARG A 430 -15.69 7.76 28.82
C ARG A 430 -17.09 7.46 28.30
N VAL A 431 -17.36 6.23 27.86
CA VAL A 431 -18.72 5.81 27.42
C VAL A 431 -19.67 5.71 28.62
N GLU A 432 -19.19 5.17 29.75
CA GLU A 432 -19.97 5.10 31.00
C GLU A 432 -20.29 6.50 31.53
N ALA A 433 -19.30 7.41 31.56
CA ALA A 433 -19.47 8.79 32.01
C ALA A 433 -20.43 9.60 31.12
N ALA A 434 -20.52 9.26 29.83
CA ALA A 434 -21.54 9.79 28.92
C ALA A 434 -22.94 9.22 29.18
N GLY A 435 -23.07 8.22 30.05
CA GLY A 435 -24.33 7.53 30.34
C GLY A 435 -24.82 6.70 29.16
N LEU A 436 -23.92 6.16 28.33
CA LEU A 436 -24.29 5.44 27.10
C LEU A 436 -24.00 3.94 27.15
N LEU A 437 -23.14 3.50 28.07
CA LEU A 437 -22.65 2.12 28.11
C LEU A 437 -23.74 1.15 28.58
N ASP A 438 -24.14 0.21 27.71
CA ASP A 438 -24.93 -0.96 28.11
C ASP A 438 -23.99 -2.02 28.71
N LYS A 439 -23.13 -2.64 27.89
CA LYS A 439 -22.23 -3.73 28.33
C LYS A 439 -20.86 -3.69 27.64
N VAL A 440 -19.92 -4.39 28.27
CA VAL A 440 -18.55 -4.62 27.76
C VAL A 440 -18.37 -6.11 27.48
N GLY A 441 -18.19 -6.48 26.22
CA GLY A 441 -17.98 -7.85 25.76
C GLY A 441 -16.50 -8.18 25.70
N VAL A 442 -16.08 -9.25 26.37
CA VAL A 442 -14.67 -9.67 26.46
C VAL A 442 -14.52 -11.16 26.16
N ASP A 443 -13.43 -11.59 25.50
CA ASP A 443 -13.07 -13.02 25.48
C ASP A 443 -12.65 -13.44 26.90
N PRO A 444 -13.28 -14.43 27.54
CA PRO A 444 -12.87 -14.90 28.88
C PRO A 444 -11.41 -15.36 28.99
N SER A 445 -10.75 -15.63 27.85
CA SER A 445 -9.38 -16.12 27.80
C SER A 445 -8.37 -14.99 27.94
N GLY A 446 -7.67 -14.91 29.07
CA GLY A 446 -6.49 -14.03 29.22
C GLY A 446 -6.77 -12.57 29.63
N ILE A 447 -7.95 -12.26 30.14
CA ILE A 447 -8.42 -10.89 30.45
C ILE A 447 -8.20 -10.39 31.88
N GLY A 448 -7.44 -11.10 32.72
CA GLY A 448 -7.31 -10.77 34.15
C GLY A 448 -6.96 -9.29 34.41
N ALA A 449 -5.90 -8.79 33.76
CA ALA A 449 -5.48 -7.40 33.91
C ALA A 449 -6.52 -6.38 33.40
N ILE A 450 -7.26 -6.73 32.34
CA ILE A 450 -8.33 -5.88 31.77
C ILE A 450 -9.50 -5.77 32.74
N LEU A 451 -9.89 -6.88 33.39
CA LEU A 451 -10.94 -6.86 34.40
C LEU A 451 -10.56 -5.98 35.59
N ASP A 452 -9.33 -6.10 36.08
CA ASP A 452 -8.83 -5.29 37.19
C ASP A 452 -8.85 -3.79 36.83
N ALA A 453 -8.37 -3.42 35.64
CA ALA A 453 -8.37 -2.03 35.19
C ALA A 453 -9.78 -1.45 34.96
N LEU A 454 -10.71 -2.25 34.42
CA LEU A 454 -12.11 -1.83 34.28
C LEU A 454 -12.76 -1.59 35.64
N ALA A 455 -12.49 -2.45 36.63
CA ALA A 455 -12.97 -2.26 37.99
C ALA A 455 -12.37 -1.01 38.66
N GLU A 456 -11.07 -0.77 38.47
CA GLU A 456 -10.39 0.46 38.95
C GLU A 456 -10.94 1.73 38.30
N ALA A 457 -11.32 1.66 37.01
CA ALA A 457 -11.98 2.75 36.28
C ALA A 457 -13.46 2.94 36.67
N GLY A 458 -13.99 2.13 37.59
CA GLY A 458 -15.34 2.25 38.12
C GLY A 458 -16.44 1.62 37.25
N ILE A 459 -16.07 0.73 36.32
CA ILE A 459 -17.05 0.02 35.50
C ILE A 459 -17.73 -1.07 36.35
N PRO A 460 -19.08 -1.10 36.41
CA PRO A 460 -19.79 -2.13 37.14
C PRO A 460 -19.51 -3.54 36.61
N GLU A 461 -19.18 -4.48 37.50
CA GLU A 461 -18.82 -5.87 37.14
C GLU A 461 -19.95 -6.58 36.38
N ASP A 462 -21.20 -6.26 36.67
CA ASP A 462 -22.39 -6.83 36.00
C ASP A 462 -22.57 -6.35 34.55
N LYS A 463 -21.90 -5.26 34.15
CA LYS A 463 -21.83 -4.82 32.75
C LYS A 463 -20.77 -5.58 31.94
N ILE A 464 -19.86 -6.32 32.58
CA ILE A 464 -18.79 -7.05 31.89
C ILE A 464 -19.24 -8.48 31.56
N ILE A 465 -19.36 -8.78 30.26
CA ILE A 465 -19.90 -10.04 29.76
C ILE A 465 -18.83 -10.84 29.02
N GLY A 466 -18.61 -12.07 29.46
CA GLY A 466 -17.77 -13.04 28.76
C GLY A 466 -18.41 -13.54 27.46
N ILE A 467 -17.83 -13.19 26.31
CA ILE A 467 -18.22 -13.66 24.98
C ILE A 467 -17.29 -14.80 24.57
N SER A 468 -17.81 -16.03 24.65
CA SER A 468 -17.02 -17.23 24.32
C SER A 468 -16.71 -17.31 22.82
N GLN A 469 -15.42 -17.24 22.50
CA GLN A 469 -14.87 -17.39 21.15
C GLN A 469 -15.17 -18.81 20.62
N GLY A 470 -16.00 -18.91 19.58
CA GLY A 470 -16.48 -20.20 19.06
C GLY A 470 -17.80 -20.08 18.30
N TRP A 471 -18.56 -21.17 18.21
CA TRP A 471 -19.82 -21.20 17.43
C TRP A 471 -20.85 -20.16 17.91
N LYS A 472 -20.73 -19.68 19.15
CA LYS A 472 -21.60 -18.63 19.72
C LYS A 472 -21.43 -17.28 19.01
N LEU A 473 -20.25 -16.99 18.45
CA LEU A 473 -20.01 -15.76 17.67
C LEU A 473 -20.59 -15.80 16.26
N ASN A 474 -21.00 -16.96 15.75
CA ASN A 474 -21.60 -17.10 14.43
C ASN A 474 -22.78 -16.14 14.20
N GLY A 475 -23.56 -15.86 15.25
CA GLY A 475 -24.64 -14.87 15.20
C GLY A 475 -24.13 -13.47 14.88
N ALA A 476 -23.15 -12.97 15.65
CA ALA A 476 -22.56 -11.65 15.45
C ALA A 476 -21.84 -11.52 14.11
N ILE A 477 -21.09 -12.55 13.70
CA ILE A 477 -20.41 -12.58 12.39
C ILE A 477 -21.44 -12.39 11.26
N LYS A 478 -22.51 -13.19 11.22
CA LYS A 478 -23.56 -13.10 10.18
C LYS A 478 -24.43 -11.85 10.28
N THR A 479 -24.63 -11.31 11.49
CA THR A 479 -25.35 -10.04 11.66
C THR A 479 -24.53 -8.89 11.12
N THR A 480 -23.23 -8.88 11.39
CA THR A 480 -22.30 -7.86 10.87
C THR A 480 -22.25 -7.90 9.35
N GLU A 481 -22.15 -9.08 8.74
CA GLU A 481 -22.23 -9.28 7.28
C GLU A 481 -23.48 -8.61 6.68
N ARG A 482 -24.65 -8.92 7.25
CA ARG A 482 -25.93 -8.39 6.77
C ARG A 482 -26.03 -6.89 6.96
N LYS A 483 -25.59 -6.37 8.11
CA LYS A 483 -25.61 -4.94 8.42
C LYS A 483 -24.72 -4.14 7.48
N LEU A 484 -23.55 -4.67 7.11
CA LEU A 484 -22.68 -4.04 6.11
C LEU A 484 -23.31 -4.10 4.71
N ALA A 485 -23.86 -5.25 4.31
CA ALA A 485 -24.49 -5.42 3.00
C ALA A 485 -25.72 -4.52 2.80
N GLU A 486 -26.53 -4.31 3.84
CA GLU A 486 -27.74 -3.47 3.78
C GLU A 486 -27.48 -1.96 4.03
N GLY A 487 -26.23 -1.56 4.34
CA GLY A 487 -25.91 -0.18 4.73
C GLY A 487 -26.39 0.23 6.12
N GLY A 488 -26.64 -0.76 6.98
CA GLY A 488 -27.11 -0.59 8.36
C GLY A 488 -26.00 -0.44 9.40
N LEU A 489 -24.73 -0.72 9.05
CA LEU A 489 -23.54 -0.44 9.87
C LEU A 489 -22.59 0.45 9.11
N VAL A 490 -22.22 1.58 9.71
CA VAL A 490 -21.27 2.57 9.21
C VAL A 490 -20.07 2.64 10.15
N HIS A 491 -18.85 2.77 9.61
CA HIS A 491 -17.62 2.79 10.42
C HIS A 491 -16.65 3.89 9.99
N GLY A 492 -15.62 4.14 10.80
CA GLY A 492 -14.69 5.25 10.61
C GLY A 492 -13.69 5.16 9.45
N GLY A 493 -13.82 4.19 8.54
CA GLY A 493 -12.90 4.03 7.39
C GLY A 493 -11.44 3.71 7.74
N GLN A 494 -11.18 3.20 8.96
CA GLN A 494 -9.84 3.00 9.51
C GLN A 494 -9.03 1.94 8.73
N PRO A 495 -7.85 2.28 8.16
CA PRO A 495 -6.99 1.34 7.44
C PRO A 495 -6.62 0.07 8.20
N MET A 496 -6.43 0.15 9.53
CA MET A 496 -6.15 -1.03 10.35
C MET A 496 -7.33 -2.02 10.33
N MET A 497 -8.54 -1.52 10.55
CA MET A 497 -9.72 -2.38 10.62
C MET A 497 -10.06 -2.98 9.25
N ALA A 498 -9.87 -2.18 8.19
CA ALA A 498 -9.85 -2.67 6.83
C ALA A 498 -8.92 -3.90 6.68
N TRP A 499 -7.65 -3.77 7.08
CA TRP A 499 -6.69 -4.88 7.05
C TRP A 499 -7.13 -6.09 7.87
N CYS A 500 -7.64 -5.89 9.10
CA CYS A 500 -8.18 -6.98 9.92
C CYS A 500 -9.36 -7.72 9.26
N CYS A 501 -10.29 -6.98 8.64
CA CYS A 501 -11.40 -7.55 7.85
C CYS A 501 -10.89 -8.37 6.66
N GLY A 502 -9.85 -7.88 5.95
CA GLY A 502 -9.20 -8.60 4.87
C GLY A 502 -8.44 -9.86 5.31
N ASN A 503 -7.97 -9.90 6.55
CA ASN A 503 -7.26 -11.04 7.13
C ASN A 503 -8.19 -12.15 7.61
N ALA A 504 -9.43 -11.82 7.96
CA ALA A 504 -10.39 -12.78 8.50
C ALA A 504 -10.64 -13.96 7.55
N ARG A 505 -10.43 -15.18 8.09
CA ARG A 505 -10.72 -16.44 7.39
C ARG A 505 -11.85 -17.18 8.07
N VAL A 506 -12.80 -17.64 7.27
CA VAL A 506 -13.94 -18.43 7.74
C VAL A 506 -13.60 -19.91 7.70
N VAL A 507 -13.78 -20.57 8.84
CA VAL A 507 -13.67 -22.03 8.98
C VAL A 507 -15.06 -22.60 9.28
N PRO A 508 -15.52 -23.62 8.53
CA PRO A 508 -16.75 -24.34 8.86
C PRO A 508 -16.64 -25.06 10.21
N ALA A 509 -17.65 -24.94 11.06
CA ALA A 509 -17.78 -25.68 12.31
C ALA A 509 -19.21 -26.24 12.44
N GLY A 510 -19.44 -27.42 11.87
CA GLY A 510 -20.78 -27.97 11.71
C GLY A 510 -21.63 -27.06 10.83
N ASN A 511 -22.76 -26.56 11.37
CA ASN A 511 -23.65 -25.62 10.66
C ASN A 511 -23.31 -24.13 10.92
N ALA A 512 -22.24 -23.85 11.67
CA ALA A 512 -21.78 -22.51 12.00
C ALA A 512 -20.50 -22.16 11.23
N ILE A 513 -20.19 -20.87 11.18
CA ILE A 513 -18.90 -20.35 10.74
C ILE A 513 -18.10 -19.83 11.95
N LEU A 514 -16.79 -20.04 11.90
CA LEU A 514 -15.82 -19.49 12.85
C LEU A 514 -14.85 -18.59 12.11
N ILE A 515 -14.44 -17.51 12.76
CA ILE A 515 -13.24 -16.76 12.38
C ILE A 515 -12.26 -16.94 13.52
N THR A 516 -11.06 -17.46 13.21
CA THR A 516 -10.05 -17.76 14.22
C THR A 516 -8.72 -17.13 13.86
N LYS A 517 -7.94 -16.81 14.89
CA LYS A 517 -6.56 -16.31 14.74
C LYS A 517 -5.70 -17.35 14.02
N GLN A 518 -5.86 -18.63 14.37
CA GLN A 518 -5.13 -19.73 13.73
C GLN A 518 -5.37 -19.84 12.22
N ALA A 519 -6.63 -19.71 11.77
CA ALA A 519 -6.96 -19.76 10.35
C ALA A 519 -6.52 -18.50 9.59
N SER A 520 -6.48 -17.36 10.27
CA SER A 520 -6.03 -16.08 9.70
C SER A 520 -4.49 -15.96 9.66
N GLY A 521 -3.78 -16.91 10.28
CA GLY A 521 -2.34 -17.07 10.17
C GLY A 521 -1.54 -16.06 10.99
N LEU A 522 -0.49 -15.48 10.37
CA LEU A 522 0.32 -14.43 11.01
C LEU A 522 -0.40 -13.07 11.02
N ALA A 523 -1.48 -12.94 10.25
CA ALA A 523 -2.21 -11.71 10.06
C ALA A 523 -3.21 -11.50 11.20
N LYS A 524 -3.22 -10.29 11.78
CA LYS A 524 -3.97 -10.01 13.02
C LYS A 524 -5.43 -9.67 12.72
N ILE A 525 -6.30 -10.13 13.61
CA ILE A 525 -7.76 -9.96 13.54
C ILE A 525 -8.35 -9.50 14.87
N ASP A 526 -7.52 -9.21 15.89
CA ASP A 526 -7.98 -8.89 17.24
C ASP A 526 -8.99 -7.72 17.27
N PRO A 527 -8.77 -6.60 16.54
CA PRO A 527 -9.76 -5.52 16.45
C PRO A 527 -11.11 -5.95 15.84
N LEU A 528 -11.08 -6.91 14.90
CA LEU A 528 -12.29 -7.48 14.32
C LEU A 528 -13.03 -8.38 15.31
N MET A 529 -12.30 -9.17 16.09
CA MET A 529 -12.90 -9.99 17.13
C MET A 529 -13.50 -9.11 18.25
N ALA A 530 -12.84 -8.02 18.61
CA ALA A 530 -13.38 -7.00 19.50
C ALA A 530 -14.70 -6.41 18.95
N ALA A 531 -14.76 -6.09 17.65
CA ALA A 531 -16.00 -5.63 17.02
C ALA A 531 -17.12 -6.69 17.08
N PHE A 532 -16.81 -7.98 16.88
CA PHE A 532 -17.81 -9.04 17.04
C PHE A 532 -18.27 -9.21 18.49
N ASN A 533 -17.42 -8.96 19.48
CA ASN A 533 -17.81 -8.96 20.89
C ASN A 533 -18.80 -7.82 21.17
N ALA A 534 -18.53 -6.60 20.70
CA ALA A 534 -19.44 -5.46 20.83
C ALA A 534 -20.78 -5.72 20.12
N ILE A 535 -20.72 -6.20 18.87
CA ILE A 535 -21.91 -6.47 18.04
C ILE A 535 -22.75 -7.61 18.62
N SER A 536 -22.14 -8.59 19.30
CA SER A 536 -22.89 -9.65 20.00
C SER A 536 -23.86 -9.08 21.03
N LEU A 537 -23.43 -8.04 21.76
CA LEU A 537 -24.22 -7.34 22.77
C LEU A 537 -25.23 -6.39 22.13
N LEU A 538 -24.80 -5.58 21.16
CA LEU A 538 -25.68 -4.63 20.47
C LEU A 538 -26.83 -5.33 19.73
N SER A 539 -26.59 -6.55 19.25
CA SER A 539 -27.60 -7.41 18.61
C SER A 539 -28.71 -7.86 19.57
N LEU A 540 -28.50 -7.78 20.90
CA LEU A 540 -29.55 -7.99 21.90
C LEU A 540 -30.52 -6.81 21.97
N ASN A 541 -30.28 -5.77 21.17
CA ASN A 541 -31.09 -4.57 21.05
C ASN A 541 -31.28 -3.88 22.41
N PRO A 542 -30.19 -3.44 23.06
CA PRO A 542 -30.28 -2.77 24.35
C PRO A 542 -31.14 -1.52 24.28
N GLN A 543 -31.72 -1.16 25.42
CA GLN A 543 -32.50 0.07 25.55
C GLN A 543 -31.59 1.29 25.47
N ALA A 544 -32.12 2.42 24.99
CA ALA A 544 -31.41 3.68 25.01
C ALA A 544 -31.03 4.06 26.46
N GLN A 545 -29.80 4.50 26.67
CA GLN A 545 -29.27 4.83 27.99
C GLN A 545 -29.37 6.35 28.30
N SER A 546 -29.88 7.16 27.37
CA SER A 546 -30.07 8.60 27.57
C SER A 546 -31.18 8.91 28.59
N GLY A 547 -30.83 9.71 29.61
CA GLY A 547 -31.69 10.19 30.69
C GLY A 547 -32.82 11.14 30.28
N LEU A 548 -33.56 11.62 31.31
CA LEU A 548 -34.87 12.29 31.33
C LEU A 548 -35.19 13.33 30.22
N ASP A 549 -34.19 13.90 29.54
CA ASP A 549 -34.37 14.97 28.55
C ASP A 549 -35.06 14.48 27.26
N ASN A 550 -34.87 13.21 26.86
CA ASN A 550 -35.61 12.63 25.73
C ASN A 550 -37.05 12.24 26.12
N TYR A 551 -37.31 11.92 27.39
CA TYR A 551 -38.68 11.67 27.87
C TYR A 551 -39.56 12.91 27.75
N LEU A 552 -38.97 14.11 27.87
CA LEU A 552 -39.66 15.38 27.67
C LEU A 552 -39.84 15.73 26.18
N ALA A 553 -38.91 15.32 25.31
CA ALA A 553 -39.04 15.49 23.86
C ALA A 553 -40.13 14.58 23.26
N ASP A 554 -40.21 13.32 23.71
CA ASP A 554 -41.21 12.36 23.24
C ASP A 554 -42.56 12.46 23.98
N GLY A 555 -42.56 13.00 25.21
CA GLY A 555 -43.76 13.12 26.05
C GLY A 555 -44.71 14.26 25.66
N PHE A 556 -44.27 15.26 24.87
CA PHE A 556 -45.08 16.44 24.56
C PHE A 556 -45.80 16.39 23.20
N PHE A 557 -45.35 15.55 22.26
CA PHE A 557 -45.97 15.43 20.93
C PHE A 557 -46.99 14.29 20.78
N GLY A 558 -47.11 13.40 21.76
CA GLY A 558 -48.05 12.27 21.72
C GLY A 558 -49.51 12.59 22.08
N LEU A 559 -49.84 13.83 22.49
CA LEU A 559 -51.15 14.16 23.08
C LEU A 559 -51.95 15.27 22.37
N ILE A 560 -51.52 15.75 21.20
CA ILE A 560 -52.31 16.68 20.36
C ILE A 560 -52.03 16.33 18.89
N GLY A 561 -52.92 15.83 18.05
CA GLY A 561 -54.32 15.44 18.20
C GLY A 561 -54.76 14.90 16.83
N SER A 562 -55.51 13.79 16.84
CA SER A 562 -56.37 13.42 15.72
C SER A 562 -57.63 14.30 15.77
N ASN A 563 -57.87 15.09 14.72
CA ASN A 563 -59.17 15.40 14.11
C ASN A 563 -59.05 16.67 13.24
N SER A 564 -58.87 16.47 11.93
CA SER A 564 -59.45 17.22 10.79
C SER A 564 -58.90 16.64 9.50
#